data_AF-A0A6V7PAA2-F1
#
_entry.id   AF-A0A6V7PAA2-F1
#
_cell.length_a   1.000
_cell.length_b   1.000
_cell.length_c   1.000
_cell.angle_alpha   90.00
_cell.angle_beta   90.00
_cell.angle_gamma   90.00
#
_symmetry.space_group_name_H-M   'P 1'
#
loop_
_entity.id
_entity.type
_entity.pdbx_description
1 polymer ?
#
loop_
_entity_poly.entity_id
_entity_poly.type
_entity_poly.pdbx_seq_one_letter_code
_entity_poly.pdbx_strand_id
1 'polypeptide(L)'
;MLRSWALRLYTHTAPPPPLLLCSASSSSSSSSSPLAYSNLAPTLAMSRSLRIAVVGDVHDDWDLEEDSKALHLLQPDLVLFTGDYGNENVELVKIISNLKIPKAAILGNHDCWNTHQFSQKKADRVQLQLECLGEEHVGYRRLDFRAMKFSVVGGRPFSCGGNRLFRPKLLSARYGVNDMEESAKKIYEAAIGTPEEHFVIFLAHNGPTGLGSKVDDICGKDWVFGVATMAIQIWLKPFQTCKKTPKFRSR
;
A
#
# COMPACT_ATOMS: atom_id res chain seq x y z
N MET A 1 9.37 -10.42 12.65
CA MET A 1 10.34 -9.29 12.81
C MET A 1 9.71 -7.94 12.40
N LEU A 2 8.87 -7.31 13.22
CA LEU A 2 8.21 -6.03 12.87
C LEU A 2 9.18 -4.84 12.94
N ARG A 3 9.37 -4.13 11.82
CA ARG A 3 10.04 -2.81 11.79
C ARG A 3 8.98 -1.71 11.69
N SER A 4 8.82 -0.93 12.76
CA SER A 4 7.86 0.18 12.80
C SER A 4 8.50 1.48 12.29
N TRP A 5 7.87 2.12 11.31
CA TRP A 5 8.23 3.46 10.84
C TRP A 5 7.08 4.41 11.13
N ALA A 6 7.32 5.47 11.91
CA ALA A 6 6.32 6.52 12.12
C ALA A 6 6.46 7.59 11.04
N LEU A 7 5.56 7.61 10.06
CA LEU A 7 5.49 8.68 9.06
C LEU A 7 4.37 9.66 9.41
N ARG A 8 4.71 10.86 9.88
CA ARG A 8 3.72 11.91 10.13
C ARG A 8 3.29 12.57 8.82
N LEU A 9 2.16 12.13 8.26
CA LEU A 9 1.49 12.78 7.13
C LEU A 9 0.55 13.89 7.61
N TYR A 10 0.42 14.96 6.82
CA TYR A 10 -0.48 16.09 7.08
C TYR A 10 -1.63 16.05 6.07
N THR A 11 -2.83 15.68 6.51
CA THR A 11 -4.05 15.76 5.67
C THR A 11 -5.06 16.74 6.27
N HIS A 12 -5.52 17.70 5.47
CA HIS A 12 -6.62 18.58 5.83
C HIS A 12 -7.95 17.88 5.51
N THR A 13 -8.75 17.58 6.54
CA THR A 13 -10.16 17.18 6.37
C THR A 13 -11.04 18.01 7.31
N ALA A 14 -12.16 18.51 6.78
CA ALA A 14 -13.17 19.21 7.56
C ALA A 14 -14.10 18.17 8.23
N PRO A 15 -14.62 18.45 9.45
CA PRO A 15 -15.51 17.54 10.15
C PRO A 15 -16.91 17.46 9.49
N PRO A 16 -17.65 16.36 9.68
CA PRO A 16 -19.04 16.27 9.22
C PRO A 16 -19.94 17.28 9.98
N PRO A 17 -20.99 17.82 9.34
CA PRO A 17 -21.88 18.77 10.00
C PRO A 17 -22.69 18.08 11.11
N PRO A 18 -23.06 18.79 12.19
CA PRO A 18 -23.83 18.22 13.28
C PRO A 18 -25.26 17.91 12.83
N LEU A 19 -25.81 16.78 13.29
CA LEU A 19 -27.21 16.40 13.11
C LEU A 19 -28.10 17.38 13.90
N LEU A 20 -28.84 18.22 13.19
CA LEU A 20 -29.87 19.09 13.76
C LEU A 20 -31.15 18.27 14.05
N LEU A 21 -31.42 18.02 15.33
CA LEU A 21 -32.75 17.59 15.79
C LEU A 21 -33.69 18.80 15.76
N CYS A 22 -34.64 18.82 14.84
CA CYS A 22 -35.69 19.85 14.81
C CYS A 22 -36.86 19.43 15.72
N SER A 23 -36.97 20.05 16.89
CA SER A 23 -38.22 20.12 17.65
C SER A 23 -38.92 21.43 17.31
N ALA A 24 -40.13 21.33 16.76
CA ALA A 24 -40.96 22.47 16.38
C ALA A 24 -41.77 22.99 17.58
N SER A 25 -41.65 24.29 17.86
CA SER A 25 -42.67 25.06 18.56
C SER A 25 -42.66 26.51 18.08
N SER A 26 -43.86 26.99 17.76
CA SER A 26 -44.22 28.26 17.15
C SER A 26 -44.24 29.45 18.12
N SER A 27 -43.78 30.64 17.68
CA SER A 27 -44.46 31.94 17.89
C SER A 27 -43.70 33.15 17.31
N SER A 28 -44.39 33.85 16.40
CA SER A 28 -44.46 35.31 16.12
C SER A 28 -43.31 36.32 16.36
N SER A 29 -43.16 37.15 15.32
CA SER A 29 -43.02 38.63 15.25
C SER A 29 -41.65 39.35 15.30
N SER A 30 -41.45 40.10 14.20
CA SER A 30 -40.89 41.46 14.03
C SER A 30 -39.38 41.74 14.20
N SER A 31 -38.80 42.15 13.07
CA SER A 31 -37.83 43.25 12.84
C SER A 31 -36.58 43.35 13.71
N SER A 32 -35.42 43.19 13.08
CA SER A 32 -34.44 44.28 12.84
C SER A 32 -33.08 43.68 12.44
N SER A 33 -32.50 44.19 11.36
CA SER A 33 -31.11 43.90 10.99
C SER A 33 -30.16 44.45 12.05
N PRO A 34 -29.04 43.78 12.32
CA PRO A 34 -27.81 44.31 11.76
C PRO A 34 -26.92 43.22 11.13
N LEU A 35 -26.12 43.67 10.18
CA LEU A 35 -25.05 42.91 9.51
C LEU A 35 -24.15 42.23 10.55
N ALA A 36 -24.38 40.94 10.79
CA ALA A 36 -23.43 40.09 11.48
C ALA A 36 -22.33 39.72 10.48
N TYR A 37 -21.21 40.44 10.55
CA TYR A 37 -19.92 39.89 10.12
C TYR A 37 -19.70 38.62 10.93
N SER A 38 -20.02 37.48 10.33
CA SER A 38 -19.68 36.18 10.90
C SER A 38 -18.16 36.08 10.87
N ASN A 39 -17.55 36.36 12.01
CA ASN A 39 -16.22 35.87 12.33
C ASN A 39 -16.31 34.34 12.37
N LEU A 40 -16.27 33.71 11.19
CA LEU A 40 -15.92 32.31 11.05
C LEU A 40 -14.47 32.22 11.50
N ALA A 41 -14.30 32.00 12.80
CA ALA A 41 -13.05 31.53 13.35
C ALA A 41 -12.60 30.36 12.47
N PRO A 42 -11.36 30.37 11.94
CA PRO A 42 -10.89 29.26 11.14
C PRO A 42 -11.00 28.01 12.00
N THR A 43 -11.88 27.08 11.62
CA THR A 43 -11.92 25.75 12.23
C THR A 43 -10.52 25.17 12.09
N LEU A 44 -9.83 25.06 13.22
CA LEU A 44 -8.46 24.58 13.28
C LEU A 44 -8.46 23.13 12.81
N ALA A 45 -8.09 22.92 11.54
CA ALA A 45 -7.96 21.59 10.96
C ALA A 45 -6.95 20.80 11.81
N MET A 46 -7.44 19.80 12.54
CA MET A 46 -6.59 18.92 13.33
C MET A 46 -5.72 18.10 12.39
N SER A 47 -4.40 18.32 12.47
CA SER A 47 -3.43 17.47 11.79
C SER A 47 -3.52 16.05 12.38
N ARG A 48 -4.06 15.11 11.61
CA ARG A 48 -4.02 13.68 11.94
C ARG A 48 -2.72 13.09 11.40
N SER A 49 -1.89 12.56 12.28
CA SER A 49 -0.75 11.72 11.89
C SER A 49 -1.27 10.36 11.43
N LEU A 50 -0.79 9.88 10.28
CA LEU A 50 -1.02 8.49 9.86
C LEU A 50 0.05 7.58 10.50
N ARG A 51 -0.34 6.43 11.06
CA ARG A 51 0.59 5.41 11.54
C ARG A 51 0.54 4.20 10.62
N ILE A 52 1.66 3.87 9.99
CA ILE A 52 1.77 2.74 9.08
C ILE A 52 2.69 1.69 9.70
N ALA A 53 2.19 0.47 9.86
CA ALA A 53 3.03 -0.68 10.14
C ALA A 53 3.48 -1.33 8.83
N VAL A 54 4.73 -1.79 8.77
CA VAL A 54 5.31 -2.43 7.59
C VAL A 54 5.77 -3.83 7.98
N VAL A 55 5.34 -4.82 7.21
CA VAL A 55 5.63 -6.23 7.43
C VAL A 55 6.06 -6.85 6.11
N GLY A 56 7.08 -7.70 6.13
CA GLY A 56 7.53 -8.45 4.97
C GLY A 56 8.74 -9.29 5.31
N ASP A 57 9.25 -10.01 4.31
CA ASP A 57 10.26 -11.07 4.52
C ASP A 57 9.83 -11.99 5.67
N VAL A 58 8.54 -12.36 5.66
CA VAL A 58 7.89 -13.09 6.75
C VAL A 58 8.44 -14.51 6.81
N HIS A 59 8.61 -15.18 5.67
CA HIS A 59 9.23 -16.51 5.58
C HIS A 59 8.71 -17.54 6.61
N ASP A 60 7.39 -17.66 6.71
CA ASP A 60 6.68 -18.52 7.67
C ASP A 60 6.83 -18.12 9.15
N ASP A 61 7.58 -17.06 9.46
CA ASP A 61 7.77 -16.49 10.80
C ASP A 61 6.68 -15.45 11.12
N TRP A 62 5.42 -15.91 11.07
CA TRP A 62 4.24 -15.17 11.51
C TRP A 62 3.50 -15.96 12.59
N ASP A 63 3.55 -15.48 13.82
CA ASP A 63 2.77 -16.00 14.93
C ASP A 63 1.48 -15.19 15.05
N LEU A 64 0.35 -15.83 14.76
CA LEU A 64 -0.95 -15.15 14.75
C LEU A 64 -1.26 -14.48 16.09
N GLU A 65 -0.87 -15.07 17.23
CA GLU A 65 -1.19 -14.52 18.54
C GLU A 65 -0.27 -13.33 18.87
N GLU A 66 1.04 -13.54 18.78
CA GLU A 66 2.05 -12.54 19.15
C GLU A 66 2.10 -11.36 18.17
N ASP A 67 2.03 -11.60 16.86
CA ASP A 67 2.02 -10.52 15.86
C ASP A 67 0.70 -9.74 15.90
N SER A 68 -0.43 -10.38 16.22
CA SER A 68 -1.70 -9.66 16.47
C SER A 68 -1.62 -8.77 17.71
N LYS A 69 -0.99 -9.24 18.79
CA LYS A 69 -0.74 -8.41 19.99
C LYS A 69 0.14 -7.22 19.64
N ALA A 70 1.21 -7.42 18.86
CA ALA A 70 2.08 -6.35 18.40
C ALA A 70 1.31 -5.30 17.58
N LEU A 71 0.49 -5.74 16.61
CA LEU A 71 -0.36 -4.82 15.83
C LEU A 71 -1.39 -4.09 16.70
N HIS A 72 -1.98 -4.77 17.69
CA HIS A 72 -2.92 -4.15 18.63
C HIS A 72 -2.25 -3.05 19.48
N LEU A 73 -1.04 -3.30 19.97
CA LEU A 73 -0.26 -2.31 20.74
C LEU A 73 0.20 -1.14 19.86
N LEU A 74 0.63 -1.43 18.63
CA LEU A 74 1.08 -0.41 17.68
C LEU A 74 -0.07 0.47 17.19
N GLN A 75 -1.31 0.00 17.22
CA GLN A 75 -2.50 0.72 16.73
C GLN A 75 -2.26 1.43 15.36
N PRO A 76 -1.79 0.71 14.32
CA PRO A 76 -1.59 1.33 13.02
C PRO A 76 -2.94 1.66 12.37
N ASP A 77 -2.97 2.77 11.63
CA ASP A 77 -4.10 3.10 10.73
C ASP A 77 -4.08 2.21 9.46
N LEU A 78 -2.90 1.69 9.10
CA LEU A 78 -2.67 0.85 7.91
C LEU A 78 -1.51 -0.13 8.15
N VAL A 79 -1.65 -1.36 7.66
CA VAL A 79 -0.54 -2.31 7.55
C VAL A 79 -0.16 -2.53 6.08
N LEU A 80 1.11 -2.37 5.75
CA LEU A 80 1.67 -2.65 4.43
C LEU A 80 2.45 -3.96 4.46
N PHE A 81 1.95 -4.96 3.75
CA PHE A 81 2.62 -6.25 3.60
C PHE A 81 3.43 -6.30 2.30
N THR A 82 4.75 -6.35 2.38
CA THR A 82 5.62 -6.28 1.21
C THR A 82 5.88 -7.64 0.56
N GLY A 83 5.35 -8.75 1.10
CA GLY A 83 5.50 -10.09 0.52
C GLY A 83 6.58 -10.95 1.17
N ASP A 84 6.90 -12.05 0.50
CA ASP A 84 7.71 -13.16 0.98
C ASP A 84 7.13 -13.78 2.25
N TYR A 85 5.88 -14.23 2.13
CA TYR A 85 5.07 -14.76 3.22
C TYR A 85 5.58 -16.11 3.74
N GLY A 86 6.02 -16.99 2.84
CA GLY A 86 6.38 -18.37 3.21
C GLY A 86 6.42 -19.35 2.05
N ASN A 87 7.16 -19.05 0.98
CA ASN A 87 7.30 -19.97 -0.16
C ASN A 87 5.96 -20.47 -0.74
N GLU A 88 5.03 -19.54 -0.97
CA GLU A 88 3.64 -19.80 -1.38
C GLU A 88 2.72 -20.34 -0.29
N ASN A 89 2.97 -20.08 1.01
CA ASN A 89 2.10 -20.51 2.12
C ASN A 89 0.71 -19.83 2.07
N VAL A 90 -0.25 -20.50 1.43
CA VAL A 90 -1.64 -20.04 1.28
C VAL A 90 -2.34 -19.83 2.62
N GLU A 91 -2.09 -20.68 3.62
CA GLU A 91 -2.77 -20.56 4.91
C GLU A 91 -2.29 -19.33 5.67
N LEU A 92 -0.98 -19.04 5.65
CA LEU A 92 -0.42 -17.82 6.22
C LEU A 92 -0.99 -16.57 5.54
N VAL A 93 -1.05 -16.56 4.21
CA VAL A 93 -1.66 -15.45 3.45
C VAL A 93 -3.13 -15.27 3.79
N LYS A 94 -3.88 -16.36 4.00
CA LYS A 94 -5.28 -16.33 4.43
C LYS A 94 -5.43 -15.80 5.86
N ILE A 95 -4.51 -16.13 6.76
CA ILE A 95 -4.46 -15.55 8.12
C ILE A 95 -4.27 -14.03 8.02
N ILE A 96 -3.30 -13.57 7.23
CA ILE A 96 -3.02 -12.14 7.00
C ILE A 96 -4.24 -11.42 6.39
N SER A 97 -4.87 -12.00 5.37
CA SER A 97 -6.02 -11.37 4.72
C SER A 97 -7.22 -11.21 5.67
N ASN A 98 -7.36 -12.11 6.64
CA ASN A 98 -8.43 -12.07 7.64
C ASN A 98 -8.25 -11.00 8.73
N LEU A 99 -7.07 -10.39 8.87
CA LEU A 99 -6.83 -9.33 9.86
C LEU A 99 -7.81 -8.16 9.65
N LYS A 100 -8.42 -7.67 10.74
CA LYS A 100 -9.44 -6.60 10.72
C LYS A 100 -8.84 -5.20 10.83
N ILE A 101 -7.70 -5.00 10.18
CA ILE A 101 -7.00 -3.71 10.10
C ILE A 101 -6.88 -3.36 8.61
N PRO A 102 -7.09 -2.09 8.21
CA PRO A 102 -6.86 -1.67 6.83
C PRO A 102 -5.46 -2.10 6.37
N LYS A 103 -5.37 -2.72 5.19
CA LYS A 103 -4.10 -3.23 4.69
C LYS A 103 -3.99 -3.16 3.17
N ALA A 104 -2.75 -3.18 2.71
CA ALA A 104 -2.39 -3.43 1.33
C ALA A 104 -1.23 -4.42 1.31
N ALA A 105 -1.26 -5.34 0.35
CA ALA A 105 -0.32 -6.43 0.24
C ALA A 105 0.26 -6.51 -1.17
N ILE A 106 1.49 -6.99 -1.29
CA ILE A 106 2.06 -7.44 -2.55
C ILE A 106 2.73 -8.80 -2.33
N LEU A 107 2.80 -9.62 -3.37
CA LEU A 107 3.51 -10.90 -3.37
C LEU A 107 4.97 -10.68 -3.78
N GLY A 108 5.90 -11.20 -2.99
CA GLY A 108 7.34 -11.21 -3.24
C GLY A 108 7.79 -12.39 -4.11
N ASN A 109 9.11 -12.56 -4.32
CA ASN A 109 9.62 -13.65 -5.16
C ASN A 109 9.44 -15.04 -4.54
N HIS A 110 9.48 -15.14 -3.21
CA HIS A 110 9.21 -16.42 -2.54
C HIS A 110 7.74 -16.81 -2.63
N ASP A 111 6.82 -15.87 -2.83
CA ASP A 111 5.38 -16.15 -2.99
C ASP A 111 4.99 -16.74 -4.35
N CYS A 112 5.96 -17.00 -5.22
CA CYS A 112 5.82 -17.80 -6.45
C CYS A 112 7.02 -18.74 -6.70
N TRP A 113 7.74 -19.12 -5.65
CA TRP A 113 8.99 -19.86 -5.75
C TRP A 113 8.82 -21.23 -6.40
N ASN A 114 7.74 -21.94 -6.10
CA ASN A 114 7.49 -23.33 -6.53
C ASN A 114 6.57 -23.41 -7.77
N THR A 115 5.96 -22.31 -8.17
CA THR A 115 5.01 -22.24 -9.30
C THR A 115 5.75 -22.09 -10.63
N HIS A 116 6.25 -23.22 -11.13
CA HIS A 116 6.89 -23.31 -12.44
C HIS A 116 5.91 -23.62 -13.58
N GLN A 117 4.82 -24.31 -13.26
CA GLN A 117 3.77 -24.71 -14.18
C GLN A 117 2.42 -24.25 -13.64
N PHE A 118 1.59 -23.71 -14.50
CA PHE A 118 0.27 -23.19 -14.15
C PHE A 118 -0.68 -23.39 -15.34
N SER A 119 -1.96 -23.55 -15.04
CA SER A 119 -2.99 -23.75 -16.06
C SER A 119 -4.28 -23.01 -15.69
N GLN A 120 -5.17 -22.80 -16.65
CA GLN A 120 -6.49 -22.23 -16.37
C GLN A 120 -7.45 -23.23 -15.70
N LYS A 121 -7.14 -24.53 -15.68
CA LYS A 121 -8.06 -25.58 -15.20
C LYS A 121 -7.97 -25.85 -13.70
N LYS A 122 -6.84 -25.53 -13.07
CA LYS A 122 -6.60 -25.78 -11.65
C LYS A 122 -5.85 -24.59 -11.07
N ALA A 123 -6.37 -24.05 -9.97
CA ALA A 123 -5.70 -23.00 -9.22
C ALA A 123 -4.38 -23.54 -8.63
N ASP A 124 -3.27 -22.90 -8.99
CA ASP A 124 -2.00 -23.05 -8.29
C ASP A 124 -1.95 -22.19 -7.03
N ARG A 125 -0.89 -22.33 -6.24
CA ARG A 125 -0.77 -21.64 -4.95
C ARG A 125 -0.66 -20.12 -5.11
N VAL A 126 -0.08 -19.62 -6.21
CA VAL A 126 -0.08 -18.19 -6.52
C VAL A 126 -1.50 -17.69 -6.73
N GLN A 127 -2.30 -18.41 -7.53
CA GLN A 127 -3.70 -18.09 -7.75
C GLN A 127 -4.50 -18.08 -6.44
N LEU A 128 -4.30 -19.09 -5.57
CA LEU A 128 -4.97 -19.15 -4.26
C LEU A 128 -4.57 -18.00 -3.32
N GLN A 129 -3.31 -17.60 -3.30
CA GLN A 129 -2.86 -16.43 -2.52
C GLN A 129 -3.50 -15.14 -3.03
N LEU A 130 -3.56 -14.96 -4.36
CA LEU A 130 -4.23 -13.81 -4.98
C LEU A 130 -5.72 -13.77 -4.64
N GLU A 131 -6.39 -14.92 -4.62
CA GLU A 131 -7.80 -15.05 -4.21
C GLU A 131 -8.00 -14.73 -2.72
N CYS A 132 -7.07 -15.14 -1.85
CA CYS A 132 -7.12 -14.81 -0.42
C CYS A 132 -6.98 -13.31 -0.16
N LEU A 133 -6.09 -12.63 -0.90
CA LEU A 133 -5.83 -11.20 -0.75
C LEU A 133 -6.88 -10.33 -1.48
N GLY A 134 -7.44 -10.81 -2.59
CA GLY A 134 -8.45 -10.10 -3.38
C GLY A 134 -8.02 -8.69 -3.79
N GLU A 135 -8.81 -7.70 -3.39
CA GLU A 135 -8.56 -6.27 -3.66
C GLU A 135 -7.42 -5.68 -2.83
N GLU A 136 -7.00 -6.35 -1.75
CA GLU A 136 -5.89 -5.90 -0.91
C GLU A 136 -4.54 -6.12 -1.61
N HIS A 137 -4.46 -7.02 -2.61
CA HIS A 137 -3.24 -7.23 -3.41
C HIS A 137 -3.05 -6.14 -4.47
N VAL A 138 -2.04 -5.31 -4.29
CA VAL A 138 -1.81 -4.11 -5.12
C VAL A 138 -0.84 -4.32 -6.29
N GLY A 139 -0.28 -5.52 -6.52
CA GLY A 139 0.68 -5.75 -7.61
C GLY A 139 0.15 -5.28 -8.98
N TYR A 140 0.85 -4.33 -9.62
CA TYR A 140 0.40 -3.61 -10.83
C TYR A 140 -0.98 -2.93 -10.77
N ARG A 141 -1.48 -2.68 -9.57
CA ARG A 141 -2.77 -2.05 -9.27
C ARG A 141 -2.58 -0.97 -8.22
N ARG A 142 -3.68 -0.35 -7.79
CA ARG A 142 -3.70 0.56 -6.65
C ARG A 142 -4.89 0.27 -5.74
N LEU A 143 -4.77 0.71 -4.49
CA LEU A 143 -5.84 0.72 -3.51
C LEU A 143 -5.99 2.13 -2.92
N ASP A 144 -7.19 2.68 -2.98
CA ASP A 144 -7.48 4.07 -2.60
C ASP A 144 -8.12 4.15 -1.19
N PHE A 145 -7.47 4.85 -0.26
CA PHE A 145 -7.97 5.10 1.09
C PHE A 145 -8.52 6.52 1.20
N ARG A 146 -9.70 6.74 0.61
CA ARG A 146 -10.31 8.08 0.45
C ARG A 146 -10.45 8.87 1.75
N ALA A 147 -10.90 8.21 2.82
CA ALA A 147 -11.07 8.86 4.13
C ALA A 147 -9.75 9.41 4.71
N MET A 148 -8.62 8.81 4.32
CA MET A 148 -7.28 9.16 4.77
C MET A 148 -6.48 9.92 3.70
N LYS A 149 -7.08 10.21 2.53
CA LYS A 149 -6.47 10.91 1.40
C LYS A 149 -5.10 10.35 0.98
N PHE A 150 -4.99 9.04 0.87
CA PHE A 150 -3.82 8.42 0.25
C PHE A 150 -4.21 7.21 -0.60
N SER A 151 -3.31 6.84 -1.50
CA SER A 151 -3.40 5.64 -2.33
C SER A 151 -2.13 4.82 -2.17
N VAL A 152 -2.28 3.50 -2.13
CA VAL A 152 -1.16 2.56 -2.22
C VAL A 152 -1.10 2.05 -3.64
N VAL A 153 0.02 2.28 -4.33
CA VAL A 153 0.30 1.79 -5.68
C VAL A 153 1.29 0.64 -5.56
N GLY A 154 0.92 -0.53 -6.06
CA GLY A 154 1.84 -1.67 -6.04
C GLY A 154 2.84 -1.61 -7.19
N GLY A 155 4.07 -2.03 -6.88
CA GLY A 155 5.11 -2.25 -7.87
C GLY A 155 4.92 -3.56 -8.65
N ARG A 156 6.05 -4.12 -9.09
CA ARG A 156 6.10 -5.43 -9.75
C ARG A 156 5.95 -6.55 -8.70
N PRO A 157 4.89 -7.37 -8.75
CA PRO A 157 4.79 -8.57 -7.91
C PRO A 157 5.83 -9.59 -8.35
N PHE A 158 6.16 -10.54 -7.46
CA PHE A 158 7.11 -11.62 -7.70
C PHE A 158 8.56 -11.16 -7.92
N SER A 159 8.85 -9.90 -7.67
CA SER A 159 10.14 -9.31 -8.03
C SER A 159 11.24 -9.79 -7.08
N CYS A 160 12.35 -10.30 -7.63
CA CYS A 160 13.63 -10.44 -6.92
C CYS A 160 14.47 -9.14 -7.02
N GLY A 161 13.83 -8.06 -7.46
CA GLY A 161 14.43 -6.76 -7.71
C GLY A 161 15.20 -6.67 -9.01
N GLY A 162 15.94 -5.57 -9.16
CA GLY A 162 16.78 -5.29 -10.32
C GLY A 162 16.02 -5.06 -11.64
N ASN A 163 16.78 -5.11 -12.73
CA ASN A 163 16.36 -4.68 -14.07
C ASN A 163 15.82 -5.81 -14.97
N ARG A 164 15.39 -6.93 -14.38
CA ARG A 164 14.87 -8.10 -15.10
C ARG A 164 13.58 -8.60 -14.45
N LEU A 165 12.73 -9.23 -15.26
CA LEU A 165 11.54 -9.92 -14.77
C LEU A 165 11.90 -11.28 -14.18
N PHE A 166 11.48 -11.53 -12.94
CA PHE A 166 11.42 -12.88 -12.38
C PHE A 166 10.14 -13.57 -12.84
N ARG A 167 10.22 -14.87 -13.18
CA ARG A 167 9.07 -15.66 -13.67
C ARG A 167 8.27 -14.98 -14.81
N PRO A 168 8.90 -14.58 -15.94
CA PRO A 168 8.23 -13.80 -16.98
C PRO A 168 6.98 -14.48 -17.56
N LYS A 169 6.97 -15.82 -17.66
CA LYS A 169 5.78 -16.57 -18.10
C LYS A 169 4.60 -16.40 -17.14
N LEU A 170 4.86 -16.40 -15.82
CA LEU A 170 3.83 -16.23 -14.79
C LEU A 170 3.31 -14.78 -14.79
N LEU A 171 4.21 -13.80 -14.90
CA LEU A 171 3.82 -12.39 -15.02
C LEU A 171 2.98 -12.12 -16.27
N SER A 172 3.36 -12.70 -17.41
CA SER A 172 2.58 -12.62 -18.65
C SER A 172 1.20 -13.26 -18.46
N ALA A 173 1.12 -14.44 -17.85
CA ALA A 173 -0.15 -15.14 -17.66
C ALA A 173 -1.10 -14.49 -16.63
N ARG A 174 -0.56 -13.90 -15.55
CA ARG A 174 -1.36 -13.33 -14.44
C ARG A 174 -1.65 -11.85 -14.65
N TYR A 175 -0.73 -11.13 -15.27
CA TYR A 175 -0.79 -9.68 -15.40
C TYR A 175 -0.63 -9.19 -16.83
N GLY A 176 -0.39 -10.04 -17.84
CA GLY A 176 -0.16 -9.57 -19.21
C GLY A 176 1.06 -8.65 -19.33
N VAL A 177 2.13 -8.92 -18.56
CA VAL A 177 3.40 -8.17 -18.60
C VAL A 177 4.50 -9.10 -19.11
N ASN A 178 5.17 -8.67 -20.18
CA ASN A 178 6.17 -9.47 -20.90
C ASN A 178 7.60 -8.92 -20.76
N ASP A 179 7.74 -7.63 -20.43
CA ASP A 179 9.04 -6.99 -20.24
C ASP A 179 9.02 -5.89 -19.16
N MET A 180 10.19 -5.28 -18.94
CA MET A 180 10.37 -4.22 -17.95
C MET A 180 9.67 -2.91 -18.33
N GLU A 181 9.51 -2.63 -19.63
CA GLU A 181 8.84 -1.43 -20.13
C GLU A 181 7.33 -1.52 -19.83
N GLU A 182 6.71 -2.66 -20.14
CA GLU A 182 5.32 -2.96 -19.81
C GLU A 182 5.10 -2.96 -18.29
N SER A 183 6.03 -3.53 -17.52
CA SER A 183 6.02 -3.46 -16.06
C SER A 183 5.99 -2.00 -15.57
N ALA A 184 6.87 -1.15 -16.10
CA ALA A 184 6.95 0.26 -15.72
C ALA A 184 5.67 1.01 -16.09
N LYS A 185 5.15 0.75 -17.30
CA LYS A 185 3.91 1.33 -17.81
C LYS A 185 2.73 1.01 -16.91
N LYS A 186 2.56 -0.25 -16.47
CA LYS A 186 1.47 -0.61 -15.56
C LYS A 186 1.55 0.08 -14.20
N ILE A 187 2.75 0.16 -13.61
CA ILE A 187 2.96 0.89 -12.35
C ILE A 187 2.63 2.38 -12.53
N TYR A 188 3.07 2.97 -13.65
CA TYR A 188 2.79 4.36 -13.99
C TYR A 188 1.28 4.60 -14.17
N GLU A 189 0.58 3.73 -14.91
CA GLU A 189 -0.88 3.81 -15.12
C GLU A 189 -1.65 3.70 -13.81
N ALA A 190 -1.25 2.80 -12.92
CA ALA A 190 -1.82 2.69 -11.58
C ALA A 190 -1.62 3.99 -10.79
N ALA A 191 -0.42 4.58 -10.84
CA ALA A 191 -0.07 5.81 -10.15
C ALA A 191 -0.78 7.05 -10.70
N ILE A 192 -0.90 7.23 -12.02
CA ILE A 192 -1.56 8.44 -12.56
C ILE A 192 -3.06 8.47 -12.34
N GLY A 193 -3.69 7.31 -12.12
CA GLY A 193 -5.11 7.26 -11.84
C GLY A 193 -5.46 7.50 -10.36
N THR A 194 -4.48 7.67 -9.45
CA THR A 194 -4.79 8.05 -8.07
C THR A 194 -5.50 9.41 -8.05
N PRO A 195 -6.44 9.65 -7.10
CA PRO A 195 -7.03 10.97 -6.92
C PRO A 195 -5.97 12.06 -6.72
N GLU A 196 -6.22 13.27 -7.20
CA GLU A 196 -5.22 14.34 -7.22
C GLU A 196 -4.83 14.79 -5.81
N GLU A 197 -5.77 14.75 -4.88
CA GLU A 197 -5.57 15.11 -3.48
C GLU A 197 -4.94 14.00 -2.63
N HIS A 198 -4.70 12.82 -3.21
CA HIS A 198 -4.12 11.70 -2.50
C HIS A 198 -2.59 11.78 -2.41
N PHE A 199 -2.05 11.47 -1.24
CA PHE A 199 -0.66 11.05 -1.09
C PHE A 199 -0.47 9.67 -1.74
N VAL A 200 0.70 9.42 -2.35
CA VAL A 200 0.95 8.14 -3.01
C VAL A 200 2.05 7.38 -2.29
N ILE A 201 1.75 6.15 -1.88
CA ILE A 201 2.69 5.21 -1.29
C ILE A 201 2.95 4.11 -2.32
N PHE A 202 4.20 3.93 -2.73
CA PHE A 202 4.60 2.78 -3.54
C PHE A 202 4.96 1.60 -2.63
N LEU A 203 4.28 0.48 -2.84
CA LEU A 203 4.52 -0.78 -2.15
C LEU A 203 5.16 -1.78 -3.11
N ALA A 204 6.40 -2.21 -2.84
CA ALA A 204 7.10 -3.15 -3.70
C ALA A 204 7.96 -4.14 -2.92
N HIS A 205 8.04 -5.36 -3.43
CA HIS A 205 9.06 -6.32 -3.03
C HIS A 205 10.29 -6.15 -3.95
N ASN A 206 11.06 -5.08 -3.74
CA ASN A 206 12.18 -4.76 -4.62
C ASN A 206 13.27 -4.00 -3.87
N GLY A 207 14.42 -4.64 -3.66
CA GLY A 207 15.54 -4.02 -2.97
C GLY A 207 16.00 -2.75 -3.68
N PRO A 208 16.20 -1.62 -2.98
CA PRO A 208 16.66 -0.42 -3.63
C PRO A 208 18.05 -0.66 -4.23
N THR A 209 18.18 -0.37 -5.53
CA THR A 209 19.45 -0.54 -6.24
C THR A 209 20.55 0.28 -5.56
N GLY A 210 21.64 -0.39 -5.18
CA GLY A 210 22.80 0.24 -4.54
C GLY A 210 22.74 0.33 -3.01
N LEU A 211 21.68 -0.18 -2.37
CA LEU A 211 21.53 -0.20 -0.90
C LEU A 211 21.46 -1.62 -0.31
N GLY A 212 21.80 -2.65 -1.09
CA GLY A 212 21.83 -4.07 -0.70
C GLY A 212 23.03 -4.82 -1.29
N SER A 213 24.12 -4.11 -1.58
CA SER A 213 25.31 -4.64 -2.25
C SER A 213 26.21 -5.48 -1.33
N LYS A 214 26.17 -5.19 -0.02
CA LYS A 214 26.91 -5.85 1.05
C LYS A 214 25.94 -6.43 2.08
N VAL A 215 26.41 -7.43 2.82
CA VAL A 215 25.65 -8.09 3.89
C VAL A 215 25.17 -7.08 4.94
N ASP A 216 25.99 -6.05 5.22
CA ASP A 216 25.69 -5.03 6.23
C ASP A 216 24.94 -3.79 5.68
N ASP A 217 24.55 -3.78 4.39
CA ASP A 217 23.82 -2.63 3.85
C ASP A 217 22.39 -2.56 4.42
N ILE A 218 21.77 -1.37 4.40
CA ILE A 218 20.43 -1.10 4.98
C ILE A 218 19.37 -2.08 4.45
N CYS A 219 19.52 -2.52 3.21
CA CYS A 219 18.67 -3.49 2.56
C CYS A 219 19.46 -4.77 2.26
N GLY A 220 20.26 -5.25 3.23
CA GLY A 220 20.89 -6.58 3.39
C GLY A 220 21.13 -7.45 2.14
N LYS A 221 22.30 -8.08 2.05
CA LYS A 221 22.55 -9.09 1.01
C LYS A 221 22.07 -10.46 1.47
N ASP A 222 20.79 -10.76 1.24
CA ASP A 222 20.15 -12.04 1.59
C ASP A 222 20.54 -13.17 0.63
N TRP A 223 21.83 -13.47 0.49
CA TRP A 223 22.36 -14.63 -0.26
C TRP A 223 22.50 -14.40 -1.79
N VAL A 224 23.73 -14.04 -2.21
CA VAL A 224 24.23 -13.91 -3.62
C VAL A 224 23.62 -12.75 -4.46
N PHE A 225 24.26 -12.39 -5.58
CA PHE A 225 23.91 -11.23 -6.42
C PHE A 225 22.45 -11.26 -6.92
N GLY A 226 21.61 -10.32 -6.48
CA GLY A 226 20.36 -9.96 -7.14
C GLY A 226 19.05 -10.54 -6.57
N VAL A 227 18.97 -10.77 -5.26
CA VAL A 227 17.73 -11.09 -4.54
C VAL A 227 17.15 -9.85 -3.87
N ALA A 228 15.82 -9.77 -3.80
CA ALA A 228 15.09 -8.59 -3.34
C ALA A 228 15.20 -8.45 -1.82
N THR A 229 15.31 -7.21 -1.38
CA THR A 229 15.01 -6.77 -0.02
C THR A 229 13.82 -5.82 -0.05
N MET A 230 13.10 -5.68 1.06
CA MET A 230 11.89 -4.85 1.13
C MET A 230 12.13 -3.38 0.70
N ALA A 231 11.23 -2.81 -0.11
CA ALA A 231 11.20 -1.37 -0.34
C ALA A 231 9.80 -0.78 -0.26
N ILE A 232 9.69 0.28 0.52
CA ILE A 232 8.52 1.16 0.52
C ILE A 232 9.00 2.56 0.20
N GLN A 233 8.47 3.14 -0.88
CA GLN A 233 8.80 4.50 -1.27
C GLN A 233 7.57 5.38 -1.15
N ILE A 234 7.66 6.40 -0.30
CA ILE A 234 6.53 7.27 0.02
C ILE A 234 6.72 8.62 -0.68
N TRP A 235 5.76 9.00 -1.52
CA TRP A 235 5.75 10.28 -2.20
C TRP A 235 4.79 11.24 -1.49
N LEU A 236 5.36 12.29 -0.90
CA LEU A 236 4.66 13.27 -0.06
C LEU A 236 4.00 14.41 -0.85
N LYS A 237 3.67 14.19 -2.12
CA LYS A 237 2.97 15.15 -2.98
C LYS A 237 2.05 14.42 -3.95
N PRO A 238 0.98 15.08 -4.46
CA PRO A 238 0.20 14.57 -5.57
C PRO A 238 1.10 14.10 -6.73
N PHE A 239 1.01 12.84 -7.12
CA PHE A 239 1.88 12.27 -8.17
C PHE A 239 1.83 13.08 -9.47
N GLN A 240 0.68 13.68 -9.77
CA GLN A 240 0.50 14.52 -10.96
C GLN A 240 1.34 15.80 -10.97
N THR A 241 1.70 16.34 -9.80
CA THR A 241 2.60 17.51 -9.71
C THR A 241 4.04 17.19 -10.11
N CYS A 242 4.42 15.90 -10.14
CA CYS A 242 5.73 15.41 -10.58
C CYS A 242 5.86 15.25 -12.10
N LYS A 243 4.77 15.46 -12.86
CA LYS A 243 4.77 15.41 -14.34
C LYS A 243 5.67 16.46 -15.01
N LYS A 244 6.21 17.43 -14.26
CA LYS A 244 7.13 18.47 -14.79
C LYS A 244 8.61 18.05 -14.86
N THR A 245 8.96 16.82 -14.49
CA THR A 245 10.31 16.28 -14.66
C THR A 245 10.29 14.96 -15.45
N PRO A 246 10.77 14.94 -16.70
CA PRO A 246 10.80 13.72 -17.50
C PRO A 246 11.98 12.86 -17.04
N LYS A 247 11.76 11.95 -16.08
CA LYS A 247 12.64 10.79 -15.78
C LYS A 247 12.01 9.87 -14.74
N PHE A 248 10.82 9.32 -15.02
CA PHE A 248 10.46 8.04 -14.41
C PHE A 248 11.12 6.94 -15.25
N ARG A 249 12.41 6.71 -15.04
CA ARG A 249 13.06 5.47 -15.49
C ARG A 249 12.91 4.48 -14.35
N SER A 250 12.03 3.49 -14.49
CA SER A 250 12.18 2.26 -13.72
C SER A 250 13.53 1.67 -14.11
N ARG A 251 14.46 1.61 -13.17
CA ARG A 251 15.65 0.75 -13.28
C ARG A 251 15.43 -0.47 -12.42
#